data_AF-A0AAE0QTH7-F1
#
_entry.id   AF-A0AAE0QTH7-F1
#
_cell.length_a   1.000
_cell.length_b   1.000
_cell.length_c   1.000
_cell.angle_alpha   90.00
_cell.angle_beta   90.00
_cell.angle_gamma   90.00
#
_symmetry.space_group_name_H-M   'P 1'
#
loop_
_entity.id
_entity.type
_entity.pdbx_description
1 polymer ?
#
loop_
_entity_poly.entity_id
_entity_poly.type
_entity_poly.pdbx_seq_one_letter_code
_entity_poly.pdbx_strand_id
1 'polypeptide(L)'
;MGCRELRSTKYISDGQCTSINPIKELVCAGECLAAQVLPNWIGGYGKKPRSRRGSQDWRCVNDKTRTERIQLQCQDGSTRTYKITVVTGCKCKRYLKQHNESANKSESITQRQQIHKPKSKRKHRNSKVNGNWHDFLFGLYLLASRLASNQRSGERRPGDPELFLKFESDHREGMMGRDAVDFPVAVVLPAAGSGERTGLATPKQFCTFLNRPLISFTIETFERISWVKSIVVVVAKESHDLMLSIVQQFHHTKVKVVDGGTTRHRSIFSGLQVLSESSEDPVLPRTKVVIIHDAVRPFVDEEFLLKITLAAKEQGASGAIRPLVSTVIATTSEGFLDHSLERTKYRASEMPQGFLYDVIYQAYQRCSEFDFEFGTECLHLALQYSGTSAKLIEGPPTLWKVRDEAFTLLEFNA
;
A
#
# COMPACT_ATOMS: atom_id res chain seq x y z
N MET A 1 -26.46 -6.68 -10.57
CA MET A 1 -25.09 -6.61 -10.01
C MET A 1 -24.68 -8.02 -9.67
N GLY A 2 -23.49 -8.47 -10.08
CA GLY A 2 -22.91 -9.73 -9.63
C GLY A 2 -21.52 -9.49 -9.06
N CYS A 3 -21.03 -10.41 -8.24
CA CYS A 3 -19.68 -10.33 -7.69
C CYS A 3 -18.64 -10.67 -8.76
N ARG A 4 -17.47 -10.02 -8.69
CA ARG A 4 -16.24 -10.56 -9.28
C ARG A 4 -15.69 -11.66 -8.36
N GLU A 5 -16.03 -12.91 -8.67
CA GLU A 5 -15.53 -14.09 -7.96
C GLU A 5 -14.23 -14.60 -8.60
N LEU A 6 -13.21 -14.84 -7.78
CA LEU A 6 -11.98 -15.55 -8.18
C LEU A 6 -12.01 -16.98 -7.63
N ARG A 7 -11.34 -17.92 -8.29
CA ARG A 7 -11.18 -19.30 -7.80
C ARG A 7 -9.76 -19.48 -7.28
N SER A 8 -9.63 -19.83 -6.01
CA SER A 8 -8.35 -20.13 -5.36
C SER A 8 -8.23 -21.64 -5.17
N THR A 9 -7.03 -22.18 -5.41
CA THR A 9 -6.66 -23.57 -5.11
C THR A 9 -5.34 -23.51 -4.34
N LYS A 10 -5.35 -23.93 -3.07
CA LYS A 10 -4.21 -23.76 -2.16
C LYS A 10 -4.00 -25.00 -1.29
N TYR A 11 -2.75 -25.26 -0.94
CA TYR A 11 -2.41 -26.13 0.18
C TYR A 11 -2.42 -25.31 1.48
N ILE A 12 -2.70 -25.95 2.60
CA ILE A 12 -2.62 -25.35 3.95
C ILE A 12 -1.48 -26.04 4.69
N SER A 13 -0.63 -25.25 5.36
CA SER A 13 0.47 -25.74 6.18
C SER A 13 0.55 -24.97 7.51
N ASP A 14 1.02 -25.64 8.55
CA ASP A 14 1.41 -25.05 9.85
C ASP A 14 2.95 -24.90 9.97
N GLY A 15 3.69 -25.06 8.87
CA GLY A 15 5.16 -25.02 8.79
C GLY A 15 5.83 -26.38 8.96
N GLN A 16 5.25 -27.30 9.72
CA GLN A 16 5.77 -28.67 9.92
C GLN A 16 4.97 -29.75 9.19
N CYS A 17 3.72 -29.44 8.85
CA CYS A 17 2.77 -30.33 8.22
C CYS A 17 2.03 -29.62 7.08
N THR A 18 1.64 -30.35 6.03
CA THR A 18 0.97 -29.79 4.84
C THR A 18 -0.25 -30.63 4.46
N SER A 19 -1.33 -29.97 4.02
CA SER A 19 -2.59 -30.61 3.66
C SER A 19 -2.41 -31.59 2.50
N ILE A 20 -2.80 -32.86 2.69
CA ILE A 20 -2.61 -33.93 1.69
C ILE A 20 -3.29 -33.60 0.34
N ASN A 21 -4.46 -32.97 0.41
CA ASN A 21 -5.24 -32.55 -0.77
C ASN A 21 -5.32 -31.02 -0.86
N PRO A 22 -5.23 -30.43 -2.07
CA PRO A 22 -5.39 -28.99 -2.26
C PRO A 22 -6.85 -28.56 -2.08
N ILE A 23 -7.05 -27.48 -1.34
CA ILE A 23 -8.35 -26.93 -0.98
C ILE A 23 -8.78 -25.91 -2.05
N LYS A 24 -10.04 -25.98 -2.47
CA LYS A 24 -10.64 -25.11 -3.49
C LYS A 24 -11.68 -24.19 -2.86
N GLU A 25 -11.51 -22.89 -3.02
CA GLU A 25 -12.39 -21.86 -2.45
C GLU A 25 -12.67 -20.74 -3.47
N LEU A 26 -13.71 -19.94 -3.21
CA LEU A 26 -13.92 -18.67 -3.90
C LEU A 26 -13.33 -17.51 -3.11
N VAL A 27 -12.70 -16.56 -3.81
CA VAL A 27 -12.25 -15.30 -3.24
C VAL A 27 -13.10 -14.17 -3.81
N CYS A 28 -13.86 -13.52 -2.93
CA CYS A 28 -14.77 -12.43 -3.29
C CYS A 28 -13.96 -11.13 -3.47
N ALA A 29 -13.73 -10.69 -4.71
CA ALA A 29 -12.77 -9.63 -5.02
C ALA A 29 -13.23 -8.20 -4.66
N GLY A 30 -14.15 -8.03 -3.71
CA GLY A 30 -14.68 -6.73 -3.24
C GLY A 30 -15.58 -5.97 -4.23
N GLU A 31 -15.39 -6.17 -5.53
CA GLU A 31 -16.07 -5.44 -6.62
C GLU A 31 -17.43 -6.04 -7.00
N CYS A 32 -18.39 -5.16 -7.31
CA CYS A 32 -19.73 -5.50 -7.78
C CYS A 32 -20.00 -4.91 -9.16
N LEU A 33 -20.04 -5.76 -10.18
CA LEU A 33 -20.13 -5.37 -11.57
C LEU A 33 -21.55 -5.50 -12.12
N ALA A 34 -21.82 -4.80 -13.24
CA ALA A 34 -22.99 -5.09 -14.06
C ALA A 34 -22.91 -6.53 -14.59
N ALA A 35 -24.01 -7.28 -14.55
CA ALA A 35 -23.98 -8.73 -14.78
C ALA A 35 -23.45 -9.12 -16.18
N GLN A 36 -23.67 -8.24 -17.16
CA GLN A 36 -23.20 -8.35 -18.55
C GLN A 36 -21.66 -8.26 -18.73
N VAL A 37 -20.92 -7.95 -17.66
CA VAL A 37 -19.45 -7.72 -17.68
C VAL A 37 -18.71 -8.82 -16.87
N LEU A 38 -19.40 -9.89 -16.46
CA LEU A 38 -18.82 -10.97 -15.67
C LEU A 38 -18.39 -12.15 -16.57
N PRO A 39 -17.22 -12.79 -16.34
CA PRO A 39 -16.64 -13.77 -17.26
C PRO A 39 -17.46 -15.04 -17.55
N ASN A 40 -18.55 -15.27 -16.82
CA ASN A 40 -19.39 -16.48 -16.91
C ASN A 40 -20.89 -16.15 -17.13
N TRP A 41 -21.22 -14.97 -17.66
CA TRP A 41 -22.62 -14.56 -17.85
C TRP A 41 -23.29 -15.23 -19.05
N ILE A 42 -24.08 -16.27 -18.80
CA ILE A 42 -24.97 -16.88 -19.80
C ILE A 42 -26.18 -15.95 -20.02
N GLY A 43 -26.43 -15.58 -21.27
CA GLY A 43 -27.25 -14.42 -21.62
C GLY A 43 -28.75 -14.54 -21.32
N GLY A 44 -29.28 -13.60 -20.54
CA GLY A 44 -30.72 -13.29 -20.44
C GLY A 44 -31.01 -11.85 -20.83
N TYR A 45 -32.08 -11.60 -21.61
CA TYR A 45 -32.46 -10.28 -22.13
C TYR A 45 -33.02 -9.34 -21.05
N GLY A 46 -32.12 -8.74 -20.25
CA GLY A 46 -32.43 -7.67 -19.30
C GLY A 46 -32.25 -6.26 -19.90
N LYS A 47 -33.23 -5.37 -19.69
CA LYS A 47 -33.19 -3.97 -20.19
C LYS A 47 -31.97 -3.20 -19.64
N LYS A 48 -31.30 -2.41 -20.50
CA LYS A 48 -30.16 -1.55 -20.12
C LYS A 48 -30.50 -0.64 -18.92
N PRO A 49 -29.77 -0.71 -17.79
CA PRO A 49 -29.95 0.23 -16.69
C PRO A 49 -29.31 1.59 -17.05
N ARG A 50 -30.05 2.69 -16.84
CA ARG A 50 -29.46 4.04 -16.86
C ARG A 50 -28.43 4.18 -15.73
N SER A 51 -27.30 4.82 -16.02
CA SER A 51 -26.23 5.09 -15.05
C SER A 51 -26.74 5.91 -13.87
N ARG A 52 -26.83 5.29 -12.68
CA ARG A 52 -27.08 5.98 -11.41
C ARG A 52 -25.76 6.15 -10.65
N ARG A 53 -25.54 7.35 -10.10
CA ARG A 53 -24.36 7.74 -9.31
C ARG A 53 -24.34 7.03 -7.94
N GLY A 54 -24.09 5.72 -7.92
CA GLY A 54 -24.20 4.90 -6.71
C GLY A 54 -23.58 3.50 -6.83
N SER A 55 -22.52 3.36 -7.64
CA SER A 55 -21.75 2.11 -7.76
C SER A 55 -20.90 1.83 -6.51
N GLN A 56 -20.35 2.88 -5.89
CA GLN A 56 -19.48 2.79 -4.69
C GLN A 56 -20.18 2.25 -3.44
N ASP A 57 -21.53 2.30 -3.38
CA ASP A 57 -22.33 1.75 -2.27
C ASP A 57 -22.34 0.21 -2.23
N TRP A 58 -21.96 -0.49 -3.31
CA TRP A 58 -22.09 -1.94 -3.42
C TRP A 58 -20.73 -2.63 -3.33
N ARG A 59 -20.55 -3.44 -2.29
CA ARG A 59 -19.36 -4.29 -2.11
C ARG A 59 -19.72 -5.75 -2.27
N CYS A 60 -18.84 -6.51 -2.93
CA CYS A 60 -18.92 -7.95 -2.90
C CYS A 60 -18.36 -8.46 -1.56
N VAL A 61 -19.10 -9.38 -0.94
CA VAL A 61 -18.76 -10.00 0.33
C VAL A 61 -19.09 -11.50 0.29
N ASN A 62 -18.46 -12.28 1.17
CA ASN A 62 -18.77 -13.70 1.35
C ASN A 62 -20.27 -13.88 1.67
N ASP A 63 -20.94 -14.81 0.98
CA ASP A 63 -22.33 -15.18 1.24
C ASP A 63 -22.41 -16.56 1.88
N LYS A 64 -21.82 -17.56 1.21
CA LYS A 64 -21.87 -18.97 1.59
C LYS A 64 -20.47 -19.42 1.96
N THR A 65 -20.41 -20.22 3.02
CA THR A 65 -19.21 -20.93 3.45
C THR A 65 -19.57 -22.37 3.76
N ARG A 66 -18.59 -23.27 3.71
CA ARG A 66 -18.67 -24.59 4.32
C ARG A 66 -17.53 -24.78 5.30
N THR A 67 -17.77 -25.49 6.40
CA THR A 67 -16.68 -26.04 7.21
C THR A 67 -16.22 -27.34 6.56
N GLU A 68 -14.92 -27.50 6.39
CA GLU A 68 -14.29 -28.64 5.72
C GLU A 68 -13.22 -29.23 6.64
N ARG A 69 -13.16 -30.57 6.73
CA ARG A 69 -12.14 -31.28 7.50
C ARG A 69 -10.98 -31.59 6.58
N ILE A 70 -9.79 -31.12 6.93
CA ILE A 70 -8.57 -31.34 6.16
C ILE A 70 -7.57 -32.16 7.00
N GLN A 71 -6.86 -33.06 6.34
CA GLN A 71 -5.76 -33.81 6.93
C GLN A 71 -4.43 -33.21 6.45
N LEU A 72 -3.59 -32.85 7.40
CA LEU A 72 -2.21 -32.43 7.19
C LEU A 72 -1.30 -33.62 7.48
N GLN A 73 -0.36 -33.90 6.58
CA GLN A 73 0.71 -34.86 6.77
C GLN A 73 1.96 -34.11 7.24
N CYS A 74 2.59 -34.60 8.29
CA CYS A 74 3.73 -33.99 8.96
C CYS A 74 5.05 -34.64 8.51
N GLN A 75 6.16 -33.92 8.64
CA GLN A 75 7.50 -34.43 8.29
C GLN A 75 7.93 -35.64 9.15
N ASP A 76 7.36 -35.79 10.34
CA ASP A 76 7.54 -36.97 11.23
C ASP A 76 6.68 -38.19 10.84
N GLY A 77 5.94 -38.10 9.73
CA GLY A 77 5.01 -39.14 9.27
C GLY A 77 3.65 -39.16 10.00
N SER A 78 3.44 -38.31 11.00
CA SER A 78 2.14 -38.18 11.69
C SER A 78 1.11 -37.45 10.82
N THR A 79 -0.17 -37.61 11.17
CA THR A 79 -1.28 -36.91 10.48
C THR A 79 -2.15 -36.13 11.46
N ARG A 80 -2.38 -34.85 11.20
CA ARG A 80 -3.20 -33.94 12.02
C ARG A 80 -4.48 -33.57 11.26
N THR A 81 -5.64 -33.51 11.94
CA THR A 81 -6.93 -33.17 11.30
C THR A 81 -7.48 -31.84 11.80
N TYR A 82 -7.60 -30.86 10.90
CA TYR A 82 -8.14 -29.53 11.21
C TYR A 82 -9.52 -29.31 10.59
N LYS A 83 -10.29 -28.38 11.14
CA LYS A 83 -11.52 -27.84 10.55
C LYS A 83 -11.23 -26.43 10.03
N ILE A 84 -11.38 -26.20 8.73
CA ILE A 84 -11.26 -24.88 8.11
C ILE A 84 -12.61 -24.42 7.55
N THR A 85 -12.79 -23.11 7.39
CA THR A 85 -13.97 -22.53 6.75
C THR A 85 -13.59 -22.01 5.38
N VAL A 86 -14.17 -22.58 4.31
CA VAL A 86 -13.92 -22.16 2.93
C VAL A 86 -15.15 -21.47 2.35
N VAL A 87 -14.93 -20.46 1.50
CA VAL A 87 -15.99 -19.68 0.88
C VAL A 87 -16.49 -20.38 -0.39
N THR A 88 -17.80 -20.53 -0.51
CA THR A 88 -18.48 -21.30 -1.57
C THR A 88 -19.48 -20.48 -2.39
N GLY A 89 -19.61 -19.18 -2.10
CA GLY A 89 -20.39 -18.23 -2.90
C GLY A 89 -20.27 -16.81 -2.35
N CYS A 90 -20.26 -15.83 -3.24
CA CYS A 90 -20.19 -14.42 -2.91
C CYS A 90 -21.51 -13.67 -3.25
N LYS A 91 -21.78 -12.55 -2.59
CA LYS A 91 -22.91 -11.66 -2.93
C LYS A 91 -22.56 -10.19 -2.91
N CYS A 92 -23.25 -9.43 -3.76
CA CYS A 92 -23.24 -7.98 -3.70
C CYS A 92 -24.15 -7.47 -2.60
N LYS A 93 -23.58 -6.78 -1.60
CA LYS A 93 -24.30 -6.16 -0.49
C LYS A 93 -24.14 -4.64 -0.57
N ARG A 94 -25.25 -3.92 -0.41
CA ARG A 94 -25.23 -2.45 -0.34
C ARG A 94 -24.89 -2.00 1.08
N TYR A 95 -23.94 -1.09 1.20
CA TYR A 95 -23.56 -0.40 2.43
C TYR A 95 -24.07 1.04 2.33
N LEU A 96 -24.98 1.41 3.23
CA LEU A 96 -25.35 2.82 3.48
C LEU A 96 -24.32 3.45 4.43
N LYS A 97 -24.23 4.79 4.51
CA LYS A 97 -23.30 5.48 5.44
C LYS A 97 -23.37 4.95 6.88
N GLN A 98 -24.58 4.69 7.38
CA GLN A 98 -24.86 4.11 8.69
C GLN A 98 -24.27 2.70 8.93
N HIS A 99 -23.82 2.00 7.88
CA HIS A 99 -23.10 0.71 8.02
C HIS A 99 -21.58 0.87 8.17
N ASN A 100 -21.03 2.08 8.04
CA ASN A 100 -19.67 2.40 8.45
C ASN A 100 -19.61 2.94 9.90
N GLU A 101 -20.74 3.40 10.43
CA GLU A 101 -20.90 3.83 11.83
C GLU A 101 -20.95 2.59 12.75
N SER A 102 -19.80 2.14 13.23
CA SER A 102 -19.70 1.05 14.21
C SER A 102 -19.96 1.53 15.64
N ALA A 103 -21.08 2.23 15.83
CA ALA A 103 -21.56 2.72 17.12
C ALA A 103 -22.90 2.07 17.47
N ASN A 104 -23.03 1.58 18.71
CA ASN A 104 -24.26 1.14 19.36
C ASN A 104 -25.13 0.12 18.58
N LYS A 105 -24.70 -1.15 18.64
CA LYS A 105 -25.65 -2.27 18.77
C LYS A 105 -25.53 -2.92 20.15
N SER A 106 -25.89 -2.16 21.18
CA SER A 106 -26.29 -2.72 22.47
C SER A 106 -27.54 -3.57 22.30
N GLU A 107 -27.59 -4.74 22.93
CA GLU A 107 -28.79 -5.59 22.95
C GLU A 107 -29.89 -4.93 23.79
N SER A 108 -31.16 -5.06 23.36
CA SER A 108 -32.30 -4.48 24.08
C SER A 108 -33.50 -5.45 24.11
N ILE A 109 -33.28 -6.59 24.79
CA ILE A 109 -34.31 -7.50 25.31
C ILE A 109 -34.03 -7.50 26.83
N THR A 110 -34.91 -7.08 27.75
CA THR A 110 -36.37 -6.88 27.71
C THR A 110 -36.78 -5.79 28.71
N GLN A 111 -37.94 -5.15 28.55
CA GLN A 111 -39.03 -5.22 29.54
C GLN A 111 -40.34 -4.59 29.04
N ARG A 112 -41.44 -4.82 29.77
CA ARG A 112 -42.81 -4.44 29.40
C ARG A 112 -43.18 -3.06 29.92
N GLN A 113 -43.97 -2.31 29.16
CA GLN A 113 -45.07 -1.53 29.73
C GLN A 113 -46.29 -1.56 28.77
N GLN A 114 -47.49 -1.69 29.33
CA GLN A 114 -48.76 -1.72 28.60
C GLN A 114 -49.49 -0.39 28.80
N ILE A 115 -49.99 0.22 27.73
CA ILE A 115 -51.08 1.22 27.81
C ILE A 115 -52.12 0.89 26.72
N HIS A 116 -53.40 0.95 27.07
CA HIS A 116 -54.51 0.55 26.21
C HIS A 116 -55.04 1.68 25.29
N LYS A 117 -55.60 1.28 24.15
CA LYS A 117 -56.51 2.05 23.25
C LYS A 117 -57.85 2.35 23.98
N PRO A 118 -58.80 3.25 23.54
CA PRO A 118 -59.16 3.45 22.12
C PRO A 118 -59.92 4.73 21.62
N LYS A 119 -60.11 4.80 20.28
CA LYS A 119 -61.26 5.35 19.50
C LYS A 119 -61.67 6.85 19.62
N SER A 120 -61.61 7.58 18.49
CA SER A 120 -62.82 8.12 17.81
C SER A 120 -62.52 8.55 16.34
N LYS A 121 -63.48 9.19 15.63
CA LYS A 121 -64.23 8.56 14.52
C LYS A 121 -64.87 9.59 13.53
N ARG A 122 -64.59 9.51 12.21
CA ARG A 122 -65.32 10.16 11.07
C ARG A 122 -65.33 11.73 11.02
N LYS A 123 -65.42 12.41 9.87
CA LYS A 123 -66.34 12.24 8.71
C LYS A 123 -65.74 12.59 7.33
N HIS A 124 -66.34 12.03 6.27
CA HIS A 124 -66.28 12.55 4.90
C HIS A 124 -67.22 13.76 4.70
N ARG A 125 -66.94 14.57 3.68
CA ARG A 125 -67.96 15.13 2.75
C ARG A 125 -67.36 15.22 1.34
N ASN A 126 -68.17 15.18 0.29
CA ASN A 126 -67.72 14.96 -1.10
C ASN A 126 -68.70 15.55 -2.14
N SER A 127 -68.19 16.33 -3.10
CA SER A 127 -68.85 16.88 -4.32
C SER A 127 -67.78 17.68 -5.09
N LYS A 128 -67.42 17.47 -6.37
CA LYS A 128 -68.19 17.47 -7.65
C LYS A 128 -68.96 18.79 -7.86
N VAL A 129 -68.98 19.46 -9.02
CA VAL A 129 -68.35 19.30 -10.38
C VAL A 129 -68.35 20.72 -11.04
N ASN A 130 -67.66 21.12 -12.12
CA ASN A 130 -67.02 20.49 -13.31
C ASN A 130 -65.57 21.05 -13.51
N GLY A 131 -64.90 21.11 -14.68
CA GLY A 131 -65.19 20.65 -16.06
C GLY A 131 -63.98 20.85 -17.01
N ASN A 132 -63.96 20.12 -18.14
CA ASN A 132 -62.84 20.07 -19.10
C ASN A 132 -62.66 21.34 -19.97
N TRP A 133 -61.46 21.49 -20.53
CA TRP A 133 -61.27 21.49 -21.99
C TRP A 133 -60.13 20.53 -22.37
N HIS A 134 -60.15 20.05 -23.61
CA HIS A 134 -59.26 19.01 -24.14
C HIS A 134 -58.65 19.47 -25.49
N ASP A 135 -57.93 18.57 -26.16
CA ASP A 135 -57.39 18.68 -27.54
C ASP A 135 -55.98 19.33 -27.65
N PHE A 136 -55.17 19.05 -28.70
CA PHE A 136 -55.41 18.30 -29.95
C PHE A 136 -54.36 17.18 -30.19
N LEU A 137 -54.69 16.24 -31.10
CA LEU A 137 -53.81 15.17 -31.61
C LEU A 137 -53.32 15.46 -33.05
N PHE A 138 -52.62 14.49 -33.67
CA PHE A 138 -52.10 14.43 -35.06
C PHE A 138 -50.82 15.25 -35.36
N GLY A 139 -49.88 14.80 -36.21
CA GLY A 139 -49.65 13.46 -36.81
C GLY A 139 -49.81 13.36 -38.34
N LEU A 140 -48.91 12.58 -38.98
CA LEU A 140 -48.85 12.23 -40.42
C LEU A 140 -48.45 13.37 -41.41
N TYR A 141 -47.91 13.16 -42.63
CA TYR A 141 -47.01 12.13 -43.22
C TYR A 141 -46.69 12.56 -44.69
N LEU A 142 -45.50 12.26 -45.27
CA LEU A 142 -45.19 12.31 -46.73
C LEU A 142 -45.32 13.74 -47.35
N LEU A 143 -45.09 14.14 -48.62
CA LEU A 143 -44.35 13.74 -49.86
C LEU A 143 -44.25 15.06 -50.73
N ALA A 144 -43.52 15.27 -51.85
CA ALA A 144 -42.59 14.54 -52.71
C ALA A 144 -41.71 15.52 -53.54
N SER A 145 -40.76 15.00 -54.34
CA SER A 145 -40.18 15.65 -55.56
C SER A 145 -39.33 16.93 -55.42
N ARG A 146 -38.63 17.43 -56.47
CA ARG A 146 -37.65 16.86 -57.44
C ARG A 146 -37.16 18.04 -58.32
N LEU A 147 -35.86 18.06 -58.71
CA LEU A 147 -35.26 18.99 -59.72
C LEU A 147 -35.21 20.49 -59.27
N ALA A 148 -34.25 21.34 -59.64
CA ALA A 148 -32.92 21.24 -60.27
C ALA A 148 -32.04 22.43 -59.72
N SER A 149 -30.90 22.91 -60.24
CA SER A 149 -30.14 22.76 -61.50
C SER A 149 -28.65 23.17 -61.32
N ASN A 150 -27.92 23.41 -62.42
CA ASN A 150 -26.66 24.17 -62.59
C ASN A 150 -25.54 23.96 -61.54
N GLN A 151 -24.54 23.09 -61.75
CA GLN A 151 -23.48 23.09 -62.79
C GLN A 151 -22.44 24.22 -62.71
N ARG A 152 -21.21 23.86 -62.29
CA ARG A 152 -19.91 23.99 -63.01
C ARG A 152 -18.78 23.66 -62.02
N SER A 153 -18.15 22.47 -62.07
CA SER A 153 -17.11 22.00 -63.01
C SER A 153 -15.69 22.44 -62.64
N GLY A 154 -14.82 21.50 -62.28
CA GLY A 154 -13.40 21.75 -62.05
C GLY A 154 -12.70 20.66 -61.24
N GLU A 155 -11.92 19.80 -61.91
CA GLU A 155 -11.00 18.88 -61.25
C GLU A 155 -9.66 19.56 -60.94
N ARG A 156 -9.09 19.32 -59.75
CA ARG A 156 -7.66 19.04 -59.58
C ARG A 156 -7.28 18.57 -58.16
N ARG A 157 -6.21 17.75 -58.12
CA ARG A 157 -5.29 17.53 -56.99
C ARG A 157 -3.87 17.89 -57.51
N PRO A 158 -2.83 17.92 -56.67
CA PRO A 158 -2.71 18.45 -55.30
C PRO A 158 -1.67 19.60 -55.25
N GLY A 159 -1.45 20.20 -54.07
CA GLY A 159 -0.32 21.12 -53.85
C GLY A 159 -0.36 21.82 -52.48
N ASP A 160 0.75 21.73 -51.75
CA ASP A 160 1.10 22.50 -50.55
C ASP A 160 1.46 23.97 -50.91
N PRO A 161 1.61 24.93 -49.95
CA PRO A 161 1.82 24.72 -48.51
C PRO A 161 1.06 25.63 -47.51
N GLU A 162 1.23 25.25 -46.23
CA GLU A 162 1.34 26.12 -45.04
C GLU A 162 0.11 26.78 -44.37
N LEU A 163 0.31 27.04 -43.06
CA LEU A 163 -0.52 27.77 -42.09
C LEU A 163 -2.00 27.34 -41.91
N PHE A 164 -2.27 26.65 -40.81
CA PHE A 164 -2.83 27.34 -39.62
C PHE A 164 -2.44 26.61 -38.31
N LEU A 165 -2.61 27.27 -37.16
CA LEU A 165 -1.89 26.96 -35.92
C LEU A 165 -2.62 26.02 -34.95
N LYS A 166 -1.84 25.12 -34.33
CA LYS A 166 -1.92 24.59 -32.94
C LYS A 166 -3.30 24.14 -32.41
N PHE A 167 -3.43 22.82 -32.13
CA PHE A 167 -3.45 22.31 -30.74
C PHE A 167 -3.45 20.76 -30.68
N GLU A 168 -2.28 20.14 -30.47
CA GLU A 168 -2.07 18.75 -29.99
C GLU A 168 -0.57 18.67 -29.63
N SER A 169 -0.17 18.52 -28.36
CA SER A 169 -0.12 17.29 -27.54
C SER A 169 1.17 16.48 -27.74
N ASP A 170 2.28 16.97 -27.15
CA ASP A 170 3.55 16.23 -27.08
C ASP A 170 3.78 15.72 -25.64
N HIS A 171 3.54 14.43 -25.44
CA HIS A 171 3.67 13.77 -24.13
C HIS A 171 5.16 13.51 -23.82
N ARG A 172 5.80 14.39 -23.05
CA ARG A 172 7.16 14.17 -22.53
C ARG A 172 7.19 13.20 -21.34
N GLU A 173 6.76 11.96 -21.57
CA GLU A 173 7.10 10.83 -20.71
C GLU A 173 8.43 10.22 -21.18
N GLY A 174 9.54 10.82 -20.73
CA GLY A 174 10.88 10.32 -21.05
C GLY A 174 11.99 11.13 -20.37
N MET A 175 12.98 10.42 -19.82
CA MET A 175 14.24 10.97 -19.26
C MET A 175 14.09 12.00 -18.11
N MET A 176 13.81 11.51 -16.88
CA MET A 176 14.04 12.26 -15.63
C MET A 176 15.10 11.65 -14.69
N GLY A 177 15.65 10.46 -15.00
CA GLY A 177 16.37 9.63 -14.01
C GLY A 177 17.82 10.00 -13.68
N ARG A 178 18.49 10.88 -14.45
CA ARG A 178 19.93 11.18 -14.25
C ARG A 178 20.21 12.58 -13.73
N ASP A 179 19.50 13.58 -14.23
CA ASP A 179 19.82 15.00 -13.99
C ASP A 179 19.02 15.62 -12.82
N ALA A 180 18.12 14.83 -12.19
CA ALA A 180 17.29 15.30 -11.08
C ALA A 180 18.01 15.37 -9.72
N VAL A 181 19.15 14.70 -9.56
CA VAL A 181 19.92 14.63 -8.30
C VAL A 181 21.33 15.17 -8.52
N ASP A 182 21.43 16.50 -8.47
CA ASP A 182 22.64 17.34 -8.61
C ASP A 182 23.50 17.40 -7.32
N PHE A 183 23.23 16.57 -6.31
CA PHE A 183 23.79 16.67 -4.96
C PHE A 183 24.23 15.30 -4.41
N PRO A 184 25.24 15.24 -3.51
CA PRO A 184 25.68 13.97 -2.93
C PRO A 184 24.61 13.35 -2.01
N VAL A 185 24.28 12.09 -2.29
CA VAL A 185 23.35 11.27 -1.49
C VAL A 185 24.05 10.04 -0.93
N ALA A 186 23.87 9.80 0.37
CA ALA A 186 24.33 8.60 1.08
C ALA A 186 23.14 7.80 1.64
N VAL A 187 23.33 6.51 1.88
CA VAL A 187 22.37 5.62 2.53
C VAL A 187 22.96 5.13 3.86
N VAL A 188 22.16 5.09 4.93
CA VAL A 188 22.53 4.48 6.22
C VAL A 188 21.61 3.29 6.46
N LEU A 189 22.21 2.10 6.57
CA LEU A 189 21.55 0.81 6.79
C LEU A 189 21.85 0.29 8.21
N PRO A 190 21.04 0.61 9.24
CA PRO A 190 21.12 -0.03 10.54
C PRO A 190 20.82 -1.53 10.45
N ALA A 191 21.86 -2.34 10.68
CA ALA A 191 21.92 -3.79 10.59
C ALA A 191 22.56 -4.44 11.84
N ALA A 192 22.65 -3.70 12.96
CA ALA A 192 23.21 -4.18 14.22
C ALA A 192 22.22 -4.93 15.13
N GLY A 193 20.94 -5.00 14.76
CA GLY A 193 19.92 -5.66 15.57
C GLY A 193 20.08 -7.19 15.60
N SER A 194 20.11 -7.77 16.80
CA SER A 194 20.18 -9.22 17.09
C SER A 194 19.09 -10.05 16.38
N GLY A 195 17.88 -9.50 16.30
CA GLY A 195 16.70 -10.21 15.77
C GLY A 195 15.95 -11.07 16.79
N GLU A 196 16.14 -10.87 18.10
CA GLU A 196 15.54 -11.68 19.18
C GLU A 196 14.04 -12.01 19.00
N ARG A 197 13.23 -11.08 18.49
CA ARG A 197 11.77 -11.25 18.24
C ARG A 197 11.41 -12.32 17.19
N THR A 198 12.38 -13.10 16.74
CA THR A 198 12.29 -13.96 15.55
C THR A 198 12.76 -15.39 15.79
N GLY A 199 13.42 -15.66 16.93
CA GLY A 199 13.85 -17.01 17.32
C GLY A 199 14.98 -17.63 16.48
N LEU A 200 15.50 -16.91 15.49
CA LEU A 200 16.59 -17.38 14.61
C LEU A 200 17.94 -17.29 15.33
N ALA A 201 18.78 -18.32 15.16
CA ALA A 201 20.16 -18.35 15.66
C ALA A 201 21.13 -17.42 14.89
N THR A 202 20.68 -16.82 13.80
CA THR A 202 21.44 -15.88 12.97
C THR A 202 20.61 -14.62 12.74
N PRO A 203 21.19 -13.41 12.92
CA PRO A 203 20.47 -12.16 12.65
C PRO A 203 19.98 -12.08 11.19
N LYS A 204 18.72 -11.68 10.99
CA LYS A 204 17.99 -11.78 9.71
C LYS A 204 18.68 -11.19 8.49
N GLN A 205 19.40 -10.11 8.69
CA GLN A 205 20.20 -9.43 7.67
C GLN A 205 21.24 -10.37 7.03
N PHE A 206 21.72 -11.38 7.76
CA PHE A 206 22.69 -12.37 7.30
C PHE A 206 22.05 -13.70 6.88
N CYS A 207 20.74 -13.90 7.08
CA CYS A 207 20.06 -15.11 6.60
C CYS A 207 20.17 -15.21 5.06
N THR A 208 20.60 -16.37 4.58
CA THR A 208 20.85 -16.63 3.16
C THR A 208 19.58 -17.02 2.42
N PHE A 209 19.32 -16.31 1.32
CA PHE A 209 18.29 -16.61 0.33
C PHE A 209 18.99 -16.79 -1.04
N LEU A 210 18.70 -17.88 -1.76
CA LEU A 210 19.40 -18.24 -3.01
C LEU A 210 20.95 -18.16 -2.89
N ASN A 211 21.51 -18.73 -1.81
CA ASN A 211 22.94 -18.71 -1.45
C ASN A 211 23.56 -17.31 -1.20
N ARG A 212 22.73 -16.28 -0.97
CA ARG A 212 23.17 -14.90 -0.75
C ARG A 212 22.51 -14.27 0.48
N PRO A 213 23.22 -13.58 1.38
CA PRO A 213 22.63 -12.99 2.58
C PRO A 213 21.67 -11.84 2.22
N LEU A 214 20.54 -11.76 2.93
CA LEU A 214 19.45 -10.80 2.65
C LEU A 214 19.93 -9.35 2.51
N ILE A 215 20.90 -8.92 3.33
CA ILE A 215 21.47 -7.56 3.27
C ILE A 215 22.20 -7.26 1.95
N SER A 216 22.80 -8.25 1.29
CA SER A 216 23.51 -8.05 0.02
C SER A 216 22.56 -7.69 -1.11
N PHE A 217 21.32 -8.19 -1.10
CA PHE A 217 20.27 -7.73 -2.03
C PHE A 217 19.89 -6.28 -1.75
N THR A 218 19.68 -5.91 -0.48
CA THR A 218 19.37 -4.52 -0.09
C THR A 218 20.49 -3.55 -0.47
N ILE A 219 21.76 -3.91 -0.27
CA ILE A 219 22.92 -3.12 -0.71
C ILE A 219 22.90 -2.94 -2.22
N GLU A 220 22.75 -4.02 -3.00
CA GLU A 220 22.77 -3.94 -4.47
C GLU A 220 21.66 -3.04 -5.03
N THR A 221 20.45 -3.07 -4.45
CA THR A 221 19.36 -2.15 -4.81
C THR A 221 19.80 -0.69 -4.75
N PHE A 222 20.58 -0.29 -3.75
CA PHE A 222 21.14 1.06 -3.65
C PHE A 222 22.41 1.27 -4.48
N GLU A 223 23.24 0.25 -4.70
CA GLU A 223 24.45 0.39 -5.53
C GLU A 223 24.13 0.61 -7.00
N ARG A 224 23.10 -0.05 -7.53
CA ARG A 224 22.60 0.13 -8.91
C ARG A 224 22.17 1.58 -9.19
N ILE A 225 21.76 2.33 -8.17
CA ILE A 225 21.30 3.72 -8.28
C ILE A 225 22.51 4.65 -8.47
N SER A 226 22.55 5.36 -9.60
CA SER A 226 23.73 6.12 -10.03
C SER A 226 24.01 7.40 -9.21
N TRP A 227 22.98 7.98 -8.62
CA TRP A 227 23.08 9.20 -7.80
C TRP A 227 23.34 8.92 -6.31
N VAL A 228 23.05 7.71 -5.82
CA VAL A 228 23.57 7.23 -4.52
C VAL A 228 25.08 7.03 -4.65
N LYS A 229 25.85 7.73 -3.80
CA LYS A 229 27.33 7.71 -3.84
C LYS A 229 27.94 6.77 -2.82
N SER A 230 27.35 6.66 -1.63
CA SER A 230 27.84 5.81 -0.55
C SER A 230 26.73 5.11 0.22
N ILE A 231 27.07 3.97 0.82
CA ILE A 231 26.18 3.14 1.64
C ILE A 231 26.92 2.79 2.94
N VAL A 232 26.51 3.38 4.06
CA VAL A 232 27.03 3.07 5.39
C VAL A 232 26.22 1.93 5.99
N VAL A 233 26.85 0.77 6.13
CA VAL A 233 26.25 -0.45 6.68
C VAL A 233 26.69 -0.58 8.14
N VAL A 234 25.77 -0.36 9.07
CA VAL A 234 26.07 -0.33 10.51
C VAL A 234 25.70 -1.65 11.15
N VAL A 235 26.68 -2.42 11.62
CA VAL A 235 26.50 -3.79 12.15
C VAL A 235 26.93 -3.91 13.60
N ALA A 236 26.47 -4.97 14.28
CA ALA A 236 27.00 -5.31 15.59
C ALA A 236 28.49 -5.67 15.46
N LYS A 237 29.29 -5.34 16.46
CA LYS A 237 30.75 -5.48 16.41
C LYS A 237 31.20 -6.92 16.15
N GLU A 238 30.46 -7.87 16.71
CA GLU A 238 30.63 -9.31 16.56
C GLU A 238 30.32 -9.79 15.13
N SER A 239 29.64 -8.96 14.33
CA SER A 239 29.30 -9.21 12.92
C SER A 239 30.09 -8.33 11.92
N HIS A 240 31.04 -7.51 12.40
CA HIS A 240 31.81 -6.59 11.57
C HIS A 240 32.58 -7.32 10.46
N ASP A 241 33.37 -8.33 10.82
CA ASP A 241 34.23 -9.05 9.88
C ASP A 241 33.44 -9.99 8.96
N LEU A 242 32.27 -10.47 9.42
CA LEU A 242 31.29 -11.15 8.57
C LEU A 242 30.75 -10.18 7.50
N MET A 243 30.41 -8.95 7.86
CA MET A 243 29.93 -7.96 6.90
C MET A 243 31.03 -7.53 5.91
N LEU A 244 32.28 -7.36 6.34
CA LEU A 244 33.42 -7.15 5.43
C LEU A 244 33.60 -8.33 4.46
N SER A 245 33.48 -9.56 4.95
CA SER A 245 33.55 -10.77 4.11
C SER A 245 32.45 -10.79 3.04
N ILE A 246 31.22 -10.40 3.41
CA ILE A 246 30.08 -10.27 2.48
C ILE A 246 30.32 -9.16 1.45
N VAL A 247 30.85 -8.00 1.86
CA VAL A 247 31.21 -6.90 0.96
C VAL A 247 32.23 -7.35 -0.10
N GLN A 248 33.26 -8.08 0.32
CA GLN A 248 34.29 -8.61 -0.58
C GLN A 248 33.73 -9.71 -1.51
N GLN A 249 32.99 -10.69 -0.96
CA GLN A 249 32.44 -11.84 -1.68
C GLN A 249 31.46 -11.43 -2.78
N PHE A 250 30.61 -10.42 -2.54
CA PHE A 250 29.61 -9.94 -3.50
C PHE A 250 30.07 -8.68 -4.25
N HIS A 251 31.35 -8.31 -4.13
CA HIS A 251 32.00 -7.19 -4.82
C HIS A 251 31.26 -5.84 -4.68
N HIS A 252 30.75 -5.57 -3.48
CA HIS A 252 30.13 -4.29 -3.16
C HIS A 252 31.21 -3.19 -3.12
N THR A 253 30.97 -2.07 -3.80
CA THR A 253 31.97 -1.01 -4.09
C THR A 253 31.67 0.34 -3.44
N LYS A 254 30.41 0.62 -3.10
CA LYS A 254 29.99 1.89 -2.44
C LYS A 254 29.88 1.76 -0.91
N VAL A 255 30.28 0.62 -0.34
CA VAL A 255 29.97 0.26 1.05
C VAL A 255 31.08 0.67 2.02
N LYS A 256 30.69 1.34 3.10
CA LYS A 256 31.48 1.51 4.32
C LYS A 256 30.83 0.69 5.44
N VAL A 257 31.57 -0.21 6.07
CA VAL A 257 31.10 -0.95 7.27
C VAL A 257 31.48 -0.14 8.52
N VAL A 258 30.58 -0.10 9.51
CA VAL A 258 30.74 0.68 10.76
C VAL A 258 30.15 -0.09 11.95
N ASP A 259 30.79 -0.01 13.13
CA ASP A 259 30.27 -0.56 14.39
C ASP A 259 29.01 0.21 14.86
N GLY A 260 27.96 -0.55 15.22
CA GLY A 260 26.70 -0.04 15.73
C GLY A 260 26.57 -0.04 17.25
N GLY A 261 25.71 0.84 17.78
CA GLY A 261 25.30 0.83 19.18
C GLY A 261 24.13 -0.13 19.47
N THR A 262 23.87 -0.36 20.75
CA THR A 262 22.84 -1.30 21.28
C THR A 262 21.43 -1.11 20.71
N THR A 263 21.07 0.10 20.28
CA THR A 263 19.74 0.43 19.78
C THR A 263 19.75 0.89 18.32
N ARG A 264 18.56 0.92 17.70
CA ARG A 264 18.37 1.43 16.34
C ARG A 264 18.88 2.87 16.20
N HIS A 265 18.56 3.74 17.16
CA HIS A 265 18.95 5.16 17.10
C HIS A 265 20.45 5.36 17.34
N ARG A 266 21.06 4.64 18.30
CA ARG A 266 22.52 4.67 18.50
C ARG A 266 23.26 4.17 17.26
N SER A 267 22.81 3.07 16.64
CA SER A 267 23.36 2.58 15.36
C SER A 267 23.22 3.57 14.21
N ILE A 268 22.06 4.21 14.04
CA ILE A 268 21.90 5.23 12.98
C ILE A 268 22.85 6.42 13.21
N PHE A 269 23.00 6.86 14.48
CA PHE A 269 23.92 7.96 14.79
C PHE A 269 25.38 7.60 14.50
N SER A 270 25.85 6.40 14.85
CA SER A 270 27.18 5.91 14.45
C SER A 270 27.40 5.99 12.94
N GLY A 271 26.40 5.57 12.15
CA GLY A 271 26.45 5.66 10.69
C GLY A 271 26.40 7.09 10.13
N LEU A 272 25.81 8.04 10.86
CA LEU A 272 25.82 9.45 10.50
C LEU A 272 27.16 10.13 10.84
N GLN A 273 27.80 9.83 11.98
CA GLN A 273 29.07 10.45 12.37
C GLN A 273 30.17 10.27 11.30
N VAL A 274 30.25 9.09 10.71
CA VAL A 274 31.20 8.77 9.62
C VAL A 274 30.92 9.58 8.34
N LEU A 275 29.72 10.15 8.17
CA LEU A 275 29.36 11.08 7.08
C LEU A 275 29.67 12.56 7.39
N SER A 276 30.03 12.93 8.63
CA SER A 276 30.57 14.27 8.95
C SER A 276 32.09 14.35 8.87
N GLU A 277 32.78 13.25 9.16
CA GLU A 277 34.26 13.19 9.23
C GLU A 277 34.92 13.14 7.84
N SER A 278 34.13 12.87 6.80
CA SER A 278 34.60 12.47 5.48
C SER A 278 34.71 13.63 4.48
N SER A 279 35.68 14.51 4.70
CA SER A 279 36.13 15.47 3.67
C SER A 279 37.19 14.90 2.71
N GLU A 280 37.85 13.79 3.07
CA GLU A 280 39.01 13.23 2.33
C GLU A 280 38.88 11.74 1.96
N ASP A 281 37.86 11.03 2.45
CA ASP A 281 37.62 9.62 2.07
C ASP A 281 36.94 9.54 0.68
N PRO A 282 37.56 8.92 -0.33
CA PRO A 282 37.02 8.87 -1.69
C PRO A 282 35.73 8.04 -1.82
N VAL A 283 35.40 7.19 -0.83
CA VAL A 283 34.14 6.43 -0.78
C VAL A 283 33.01 7.27 -0.17
N LEU A 284 33.33 8.33 0.57
CA LEU A 284 32.37 9.10 1.37
C LEU A 284 32.43 10.60 1.02
N PRO A 285 31.83 11.05 -0.09
CA PRO A 285 31.73 12.48 -0.38
C PRO A 285 30.80 13.19 0.62
N ARG A 286 31.12 14.45 0.95
CA ARG A 286 30.32 15.32 1.83
C ARG A 286 28.82 15.26 1.48
N THR A 287 28.06 14.59 2.33
CA THR A 287 26.66 14.22 2.05
C THR A 287 25.73 15.42 2.22
N LYS A 288 24.79 15.62 1.27
CA LYS A 288 23.74 16.65 1.42
C LYS A 288 22.39 16.09 1.84
N VAL A 289 22.00 14.94 1.29
CA VAL A 289 20.83 14.18 1.72
C VAL A 289 21.25 12.78 2.14
N VAL A 290 20.74 12.31 3.27
CA VAL A 290 20.94 10.95 3.76
C VAL A 290 19.61 10.19 3.77
N ILE A 291 19.64 8.96 3.28
CA ILE A 291 18.50 8.05 3.28
C ILE A 291 18.71 7.02 4.40
N ILE A 292 17.77 6.93 5.34
CA ILE A 292 17.75 5.88 6.37
C ILE A 292 16.83 4.76 5.88
N HIS A 293 17.32 3.52 5.89
CA HIS A 293 16.55 2.38 5.40
C HIS A 293 16.83 1.07 6.18
N ASP A 294 15.84 0.19 6.27
CA ASP A 294 15.99 -1.10 6.95
C ASP A 294 16.78 -2.08 6.08
N ALA A 295 17.86 -2.68 6.61
CA ALA A 295 18.67 -3.67 5.90
C ALA A 295 17.91 -4.93 5.40
N VAL A 296 16.69 -5.16 5.92
CA VAL A 296 15.81 -6.32 5.62
C VAL A 296 14.57 -5.92 4.81
N ARG A 297 14.74 -4.97 3.88
CA ARG A 297 13.75 -4.51 2.88
C ARG A 297 14.44 -4.38 1.50
N PRO A 298 14.76 -5.48 0.81
CA PRO A 298 15.57 -5.41 -0.42
C PRO A 298 14.84 -4.75 -1.60
N PHE A 299 13.51 -4.81 -1.62
CA PHE A 299 12.68 -4.32 -2.72
C PHE A 299 12.29 -2.85 -2.53
N VAL A 300 13.10 -1.95 -3.06
CA VAL A 300 12.78 -0.51 -3.15
C VAL A 300 12.97 -0.05 -4.58
N ASP A 301 12.00 0.72 -5.08
CA ASP A 301 11.99 1.26 -6.43
C ASP A 301 12.75 2.60 -6.53
N GLU A 302 13.46 2.83 -7.63
CA GLU A 302 14.28 4.05 -7.82
C GLU A 302 13.40 5.29 -8.00
N GLU A 303 12.25 5.20 -8.67
CA GLU A 303 11.34 6.35 -8.85
C GLU A 303 10.73 6.78 -7.49
N PHE A 304 10.43 5.82 -6.62
CA PHE A 304 9.99 6.08 -5.25
C PHE A 304 11.12 6.65 -4.37
N LEU A 305 12.34 6.12 -4.47
CA LEU A 305 13.51 6.66 -3.79
C LEU A 305 13.84 8.09 -4.24
N LEU A 306 13.70 8.40 -5.53
CA LEU A 306 13.86 9.74 -6.07
C LEU A 306 12.84 10.72 -5.46
N LYS A 307 11.55 10.33 -5.38
CA LYS A 307 10.49 11.13 -4.74
C LYS A 307 10.80 11.44 -3.26
N ILE A 308 11.25 10.44 -2.51
CA ILE A 308 11.70 10.60 -1.11
C ILE A 308 12.91 11.57 -1.03
N THR A 309 13.91 11.37 -1.88
CA THR A 309 15.17 12.15 -1.89
C THR A 309 14.94 13.62 -2.24
N LEU A 310 14.12 13.92 -3.25
CA LEU A 310 13.78 15.28 -3.64
C LEU A 310 12.92 15.98 -2.58
N ALA A 311 11.94 15.29 -2.01
CA ALA A 311 11.13 15.83 -0.90
C ALA A 311 12.00 16.12 0.34
N ALA A 312 13.04 15.32 0.60
CA ALA A 312 14.00 15.60 1.67
C ALA A 312 14.87 16.82 1.37
N LYS A 313 15.34 16.99 0.12
CA LYS A 313 16.11 18.19 -0.32
C LYS A 313 15.32 19.48 -0.11
N GLU A 314 14.01 19.45 -0.40
CA GLU A 314 13.11 20.61 -0.34
C GLU A 314 12.58 20.89 1.08
N GLN A 315 12.12 19.86 1.80
CA GLN A 315 11.37 19.99 3.06
C GLN A 315 12.19 19.66 4.31
N GLY A 316 13.49 19.40 4.16
CA GLY A 316 14.41 19.02 5.24
C GLY A 316 14.29 17.55 5.69
N ALA A 317 13.09 16.97 5.64
CA ALA A 317 12.83 15.56 5.93
C ALA A 317 11.66 15.01 5.10
N SER A 318 11.67 13.72 4.81
CA SER A 318 10.60 12.99 4.11
C SER A 318 10.54 11.52 4.55
N GLY A 319 9.38 10.87 4.40
CA GLY A 319 9.22 9.48 4.80
C GLY A 319 8.11 8.75 4.08
N ALA A 320 8.33 7.45 3.83
CA ALA A 320 7.31 6.56 3.31
C ALA A 320 6.23 6.29 4.36
N ILE A 321 4.95 6.32 3.94
CA ILE A 321 3.80 5.94 4.77
C ILE A 321 2.90 4.94 4.07
N ARG A 322 2.13 4.19 4.85
CA ARG A 322 1.12 3.23 4.38
C ARG A 322 -0.19 3.37 5.16
N PRO A 323 -1.35 3.12 4.53
CA PRO A 323 -2.62 3.05 5.24
C PRO A 323 -2.66 1.84 6.19
N LEU A 324 -3.18 2.06 7.40
CA LEU A 324 -3.32 1.00 8.40
C LEU A 324 -4.38 -0.03 7.97
N VAL A 325 -3.99 -1.30 7.91
CA VAL A 325 -4.90 -2.42 7.60
C VAL A 325 -5.78 -2.75 8.80
N SER A 326 -5.16 -3.02 9.96
CA SER A 326 -5.85 -3.31 11.22
C SER A 326 -6.33 -2.03 11.93
N THR A 327 -7.28 -2.20 12.84
CA THR A 327 -7.57 -1.18 13.88
C THR A 327 -6.40 -1.12 14.86
N VAL A 328 -6.02 0.08 15.31
CA VAL A 328 -5.03 0.28 16.37
C VAL A 328 -5.77 0.67 17.65
N ILE A 329 -5.41 0.02 18.76
CA ILE A 329 -6.00 0.22 20.09
C ILE A 329 -4.91 0.56 21.11
N ALA A 330 -5.27 1.35 22.11
CA ALA A 330 -4.53 1.48 23.35
C ALA A 330 -4.99 0.41 24.36
N THR A 331 -4.11 0.02 25.27
CA THR A 331 -4.39 -0.95 26.33
C THR A 331 -4.01 -0.38 27.69
N THR A 332 -4.78 -0.71 28.72
CA THR A 332 -4.42 -0.39 30.11
C THR A 332 -3.20 -1.21 30.55
N SER A 333 -2.57 -0.81 31.66
CA SER A 333 -1.49 -1.57 32.32
C SER A 333 -1.93 -2.96 32.79
N GLU A 334 -3.23 -3.20 32.91
CA GLU A 334 -3.85 -4.47 33.29
C GLU A 334 -4.16 -5.37 32.06
N GLY A 335 -3.88 -4.90 30.84
CA GLY A 335 -4.10 -5.64 29.60
C GLY A 335 -5.51 -5.54 29.01
N PHE A 336 -6.37 -4.67 29.56
CA PHE A 336 -7.70 -4.40 29.01
C PHE A 336 -7.65 -3.38 27.86
N LEU A 337 -8.69 -3.36 27.02
CA LEU A 337 -8.90 -2.31 26.03
C LEU A 337 -9.16 -0.97 26.75
N ASP A 338 -8.35 0.05 26.43
CA ASP A 338 -8.60 1.44 26.81
C ASP A 338 -9.48 2.10 25.73
N HIS A 339 -8.89 2.46 24.58
CA HIS A 339 -9.61 3.10 23.47
C HIS A 339 -9.08 2.69 22.09
N SER A 340 -9.86 2.97 21.05
CA SER A 340 -9.45 2.76 19.65
C SER A 340 -9.01 4.08 19.02
N LEU A 341 -7.89 4.05 18.28
CA LEU A 341 -7.45 5.18 17.47
C LEU A 341 -8.30 5.32 16.21
N GLU A 342 -8.56 6.57 15.79
CA GLU A 342 -9.31 6.87 14.57
C GLU A 342 -8.45 6.60 13.32
N ARG A 343 -8.49 5.36 12.82
CA ARG A 343 -7.61 4.81 11.76
C ARG A 343 -7.45 5.69 10.51
N THR A 344 -8.39 6.58 10.20
CA THR A 344 -8.30 7.56 9.10
C THR A 344 -7.20 8.61 9.29
N LYS A 345 -6.93 9.03 10.53
CA LYS A 345 -5.90 10.03 10.87
C LYS A 345 -4.48 9.46 10.92
N TYR A 346 -4.35 8.17 11.20
CA TYR A 346 -3.06 7.51 11.41
C TYR A 346 -2.56 6.76 10.17
N ARG A 347 -1.26 6.47 10.15
CA ARG A 347 -0.55 5.71 9.09
C ARG A 347 0.48 4.80 9.75
N ALA A 348 0.86 3.73 9.06
CA ALA A 348 2.13 3.08 9.34
C ALA A 348 3.25 3.93 8.71
N SER A 349 4.28 4.25 9.48
CA SER A 349 5.54 4.79 8.96
C SER A 349 6.40 3.64 8.46
N GLU A 350 7.03 3.81 7.30
CA GLU A 350 7.84 2.80 6.64
C GLU A 350 9.19 3.38 6.20
N MET A 351 10.09 2.50 5.78
CA MET A 351 11.35 2.89 5.14
C MET A 351 11.19 2.77 3.61
N PRO A 352 11.91 3.56 2.78
CA PRO A 352 12.94 4.55 3.13
C PRO A 352 12.41 5.85 3.74
N GLN A 353 13.29 6.54 4.47
CA GLN A 353 13.11 7.91 4.95
C GLN A 353 14.30 8.76 4.51
N GLY A 354 14.08 10.00 4.07
CA GLY A 354 15.12 10.89 3.57
C GLY A 354 15.25 12.15 4.41
N PHE A 355 16.46 12.65 4.59
CA PHE A 355 16.73 13.85 5.40
C PHE A 355 17.83 14.71 4.77
N LEU A 356 17.74 16.03 4.90
CA LEU A 356 18.94 16.86 4.81
C LEU A 356 19.91 16.43 5.92
N TYR A 357 21.17 16.17 5.54
CA TYR A 357 22.16 15.63 6.47
C TYR A 357 22.30 16.48 7.73
N ASP A 358 22.44 17.80 7.54
CA ASP A 358 22.61 18.79 8.60
C ASP A 358 21.44 18.76 9.63
N VAL A 359 20.21 18.48 9.18
CA VAL A 359 18.98 18.49 9.99
C VAL A 359 18.91 17.26 10.90
N ILE A 360 19.14 16.06 10.33
CA ILE A 360 19.05 14.81 11.09
C ILE A 360 20.26 14.60 11.99
N TYR A 361 21.45 15.04 11.56
CA TYR A 361 22.65 14.98 12.40
C TYR A 361 22.51 15.87 13.64
N GLN A 362 22.04 17.12 13.49
CA GLN A 362 21.71 17.98 14.64
C GLN A 362 20.60 17.40 15.53
N ALA A 363 19.63 16.68 14.95
CA ALA A 363 18.57 16.04 15.72
C ALA A 363 19.13 14.93 16.62
N TYR A 364 20.04 14.10 16.11
CA TYR A 364 20.73 13.09 16.91
C TYR A 364 21.71 13.69 17.93
N GLN A 365 22.45 14.74 17.59
CA GLN A 365 23.35 15.45 18.53
C GLN A 365 22.62 16.07 19.73
N ARG A 366 21.32 16.34 19.62
CA ARG A 366 20.47 16.88 20.71
C ARG A 366 19.54 15.82 21.31
N CYS A 367 19.51 14.60 20.76
CA CYS A 367 18.59 13.54 21.16
C CYS A 367 18.81 13.16 22.62
N SER A 368 17.71 12.98 23.38
CA SER A 368 17.82 12.52 24.77
C SER A 368 18.27 11.05 24.82
N GLU A 369 18.91 10.65 25.92
CA GLU A 369 19.23 9.23 26.17
C GLU A 369 17.96 8.36 26.22
N PHE A 370 16.82 8.91 26.64
CA PHE A 370 15.53 8.21 26.61
C PHE A 370 15.09 7.92 25.16
N ASP A 371 15.20 8.90 24.27
CA ASP A 371 14.82 8.74 22.85
C ASP A 371 15.86 7.91 22.07
N PHE A 372 17.13 7.93 22.46
CA PHE A 372 18.13 6.99 21.98
C PHE A 372 17.80 5.54 22.35
N GLU A 373 17.22 5.30 23.52
CA GLU A 373 16.95 3.95 24.02
C GLU A 373 15.60 3.40 23.56
N PHE A 374 14.53 4.20 23.67
CA PHE A 374 13.14 3.78 23.42
C PHE A 374 12.53 4.32 22.11
N GLY A 375 13.18 5.28 21.46
CA GLY A 375 12.71 5.83 20.20
C GLY A 375 12.70 4.79 19.07
N THR A 376 11.75 4.94 18.15
CA THR A 376 11.63 4.06 16.96
C THR A 376 11.63 4.80 15.63
N GLU A 377 11.53 6.15 15.64
CA GLU A 377 11.14 6.95 14.48
C GLU A 377 12.06 8.16 14.29
N CYS A 378 12.76 8.21 13.15
CA CYS A 378 13.72 9.28 12.82
C CYS A 378 13.01 10.59 12.43
N LEU A 379 11.82 10.50 11.83
CA LEU A 379 11.00 11.66 11.48
C LEU A 379 10.55 12.42 12.74
N HIS A 380 10.35 11.70 13.84
CA HIS A 380 9.99 12.27 15.14
C HIS A 380 11.18 13.01 15.77
N LEU A 381 12.40 12.45 15.71
CA LEU A 381 13.60 13.16 16.17
C LEU A 381 13.85 14.45 15.37
N ALA A 382 13.70 14.41 14.03
CA ALA A 382 13.85 15.60 13.18
C ALA A 382 12.84 16.70 13.53
N LEU A 383 11.61 16.33 13.90
CA LEU A 383 10.59 17.27 14.38
C LEU A 383 10.90 17.80 15.79
N GLN A 384 11.25 16.93 16.73
CA GLN A 384 11.45 17.26 18.16
C GLN A 384 12.72 18.09 18.40
N TYR A 385 13.83 17.74 17.73
CA TYR A 385 15.16 18.30 18.01
C TYR A 385 15.69 19.28 16.95
N SER A 386 15.08 19.29 15.77
CA SER A 386 15.41 20.21 14.66
C SER A 386 14.18 20.93 14.08
N GLY A 387 13.01 20.87 14.74
CA GLY A 387 11.79 21.58 14.33
C GLY A 387 11.23 21.19 12.97
N THR A 388 11.77 20.16 12.32
CA THR A 388 11.56 19.90 10.89
C THR A 388 10.38 18.96 10.68
N SER A 389 9.32 19.48 10.05
CA SER A 389 8.10 18.72 9.76
C SER A 389 8.24 17.92 8.46
N ALA A 390 8.37 16.60 8.58
CA ALA A 390 8.69 15.74 7.44
C ALA A 390 7.55 15.58 6.43
N LYS A 391 7.90 15.56 5.14
CA LYS A 391 6.99 15.29 4.03
C LYS A 391 6.66 13.79 3.92
N LEU A 392 5.44 13.42 4.29
CA LEU A 392 4.95 12.04 4.19
C LEU A 392 4.52 11.72 2.74
N ILE A 393 4.92 10.55 2.24
CA ILE A 393 4.62 10.07 0.87
C ILE A 393 4.00 8.66 0.94
N GLU A 394 2.81 8.47 0.38
CA GLU A 394 2.14 7.16 0.32
C GLU A 394 2.94 6.17 -0.54
N GLY A 395 3.46 5.11 0.08
CA GLY A 395 4.38 4.16 -0.54
C GLY A 395 3.70 2.96 -1.21
N PRO A 396 4.37 2.29 -2.17
CA PRO A 396 3.86 1.07 -2.79
C PRO A 396 3.75 -0.09 -1.78
N PRO A 397 2.93 -1.12 -2.06
CA PRO A 397 2.76 -2.26 -1.16
C PRO A 397 4.03 -3.12 -1.01
N THR A 398 5.01 -2.97 -1.91
CA THR A 398 6.27 -3.72 -1.96
C THR A 398 7.26 -3.38 -0.85
N LEU A 399 7.13 -2.23 -0.17
CA LEU A 399 8.06 -1.78 0.88
C LEU A 399 8.07 -2.65 2.16
N TRP A 400 7.39 -3.80 2.20
CA TRP A 400 7.18 -4.59 3.42
C TRP A 400 8.50 -5.10 4.03
N LYS A 401 8.58 -5.07 5.37
CA LYS A 401 9.73 -5.60 6.11
C LYS A 401 9.71 -7.12 6.12
N VAL A 402 10.83 -7.76 5.80
CA VAL A 402 10.93 -9.23 5.84
C VAL A 402 10.73 -9.71 7.28
N ARG A 403 9.72 -10.57 7.46
CA ARG A 403 9.38 -11.28 8.69
C ARG A 403 9.49 -12.79 8.45
N ASP A 404 9.40 -13.60 9.50
CA ASP A 404 9.73 -15.04 9.47
C ASP A 404 8.86 -15.80 8.46
N GLU A 405 7.56 -15.54 8.50
CA GLU A 405 6.55 -16.05 7.56
C GLU A 405 6.77 -15.63 6.10
N ALA A 406 7.70 -14.70 5.83
CA ALA A 406 7.86 -14.05 4.53
C ALA A 406 9.16 -14.39 3.80
N PHE A 407 10.04 -15.24 4.36
CA PHE A 407 11.16 -15.80 3.58
C PHE A 407 10.64 -16.62 2.37
N THR A 408 9.55 -17.38 2.54
CA THR A 408 8.86 -18.10 1.45
C THR A 408 8.17 -17.18 0.44
N LEU A 409 8.01 -15.88 0.75
CA LEU A 409 7.47 -14.88 -0.19
C LEU A 409 8.56 -14.22 -1.04
N LEU A 410 9.84 -14.36 -0.67
CA LEU A 410 10.96 -13.92 -1.50
C LEU A 410 11.05 -14.73 -2.81
N GLU A 411 10.74 -16.02 -2.77
CA GLU A 411 10.70 -16.93 -3.94
C GLU A 411 9.71 -16.53 -5.05
N PHE A 412 8.76 -15.64 -4.74
CA PHE A 412 7.74 -15.17 -5.68
C PHE A 412 7.96 -13.71 -6.15
N ASN A 413 8.99 -13.02 -5.66
CA ASN A 413 9.24 -11.60 -5.94
C ASN A 413 10.70 -11.30 -6.37
N ALA A 414 11.55 -12.34 -6.45
CA ALA A 414 12.90 -12.31 -7.02
C ALA A 414 12.91 -12.93 -8.43
#